data_AF-A0A9R0TAJ4-F1
#
_entry.id   AF-A0A9R0TAJ4-F1
#
_cell.length_a   1.000
_cell.length_b   1.000
_cell.length_c   1.000
_cell.angle_alpha   90.00
_cell.angle_beta   90.00
_cell.angle_gamma   90.00
#
_symmetry.space_group_name_H-M   'P 1'
#
loop_
_entity.id
_entity.type
_entity.pdbx_description
1 polymer ?
#
loop_
_entity_poly.entity_id
_entity_poly.type
_entity_poly.pdbx_seq_one_letter_code
_entity_poly.pdbx_strand_id
1 'polypeptide(L)'
;MRSVLGLSHWCSLLLLLSLVTAPRGLEVGDLFSQGKPPAGKQDCSRTCESKFCTVPPVLRYGKYCGILYSGCPGEKPCDALDACCMVHDHCVAANNNDYLNTRCNENLLGCIDGVNPAGPTFPGNKCGVGETAFVIKGVIETAVLAGKILHKRDIGQ
;
A
#
# COMPACT_ATOMS: atom_id res chain seq x y z
N MET A 1 -50.17 -39.09 -10.84
CA MET A 1 -49.69 -37.76 -10.39
C MET A 1 -48.73 -38.00 -9.24
N ARG A 2 -47.42 -37.97 -9.49
CA ARG A 2 -46.38 -38.18 -8.46
C ARG A 2 -45.77 -36.82 -8.10
N SER A 3 -45.79 -36.50 -6.81
CA SER A 3 -45.29 -35.28 -6.17
C SER A 3 -43.88 -34.89 -6.62
N VAL A 4 -43.73 -33.62 -7.04
CA VAL A 4 -42.44 -32.97 -7.36
C VAL A 4 -42.05 -31.93 -6.30
N LEU A 5 -42.71 -31.89 -5.13
CA LEU A 5 -42.53 -30.82 -4.14
C LEU A 5 -41.59 -31.16 -2.95
N GLY A 6 -40.63 -32.09 -3.13
CA GLY A 6 -39.75 -32.54 -2.04
C GLY A 6 -38.30 -32.02 -2.08
N LEU A 7 -37.76 -31.65 -3.26
CA LEU A 7 -36.32 -31.38 -3.40
C LEU A 7 -35.93 -29.89 -3.32
N SER A 8 -36.88 -28.97 -3.42
CA SER A 8 -36.61 -27.52 -3.48
C SER A 8 -36.15 -26.95 -2.14
N HIS A 9 -36.83 -27.31 -1.04
CA HIS A 9 -36.55 -26.75 0.28
C HIS A 9 -35.17 -27.13 0.82
N TRP A 10 -34.68 -28.33 0.50
CA TRP A 10 -33.36 -28.78 0.95
C TRP A 10 -32.23 -28.04 0.23
N CYS A 11 -32.43 -27.70 -1.04
CA CYS A 11 -31.45 -26.93 -1.82
C CYS A 11 -31.34 -25.49 -1.31
N SER A 12 -32.46 -24.85 -0.96
CA SER A 12 -32.47 -23.50 -0.40
C SER A 12 -31.88 -23.43 1.02
N LEU A 13 -32.09 -24.45 1.86
CA LEU A 13 -31.51 -24.49 3.21
C LEU A 13 -29.99 -24.69 3.17
N LEU A 14 -29.48 -25.55 2.28
CA LEU A 14 -28.04 -25.76 2.08
C LEU A 14 -27.33 -24.51 1.57
N LEU A 15 -27.97 -23.74 0.68
CA LEU A 15 -27.44 -22.47 0.17
C LEU A 15 -27.38 -21.39 1.27
N LEU A 16 -28.37 -21.35 2.16
CA LEU A 16 -28.39 -20.42 3.29
C LEU A 16 -27.34 -20.80 4.35
N LEU A 17 -27.11 -22.09 4.61
CA LEU A 17 -26.07 -22.56 5.53
C LEU A 17 -24.65 -22.22 5.06
N SER A 18 -24.40 -22.16 3.75
CA SER A 18 -23.09 -21.72 3.21
C SER A 18 -22.79 -20.22 3.37
N LEU A 19 -23.80 -19.38 3.62
CA LEU A 19 -23.59 -17.94 3.87
C LEU A 19 -23.24 -17.63 5.34
N VAL A 20 -23.55 -18.52 6.28
CA VAL A 20 -23.35 -18.28 7.73
C VAL A 20 -21.93 -18.61 8.19
N THR A 21 -21.17 -19.38 7.41
CA THR A 21 -19.79 -19.77 7.75
C THR A 21 -18.72 -18.98 7.02
N ALA A 22 -19.02 -17.79 6.50
CA ALA A 22 -17.97 -16.90 6.01
C ALA A 22 -17.09 -16.49 7.20
N PRO A 23 -15.83 -16.96 7.30
CA PRO A 23 -14.95 -16.43 8.32
C PRO A 23 -14.68 -14.96 7.98
N ARG A 24 -14.51 -14.19 9.04
CA ARG A 24 -14.24 -12.76 9.03
C ARG A 24 -13.07 -12.41 8.09
N GLY A 25 -13.24 -11.36 7.29
CA GLY A 25 -12.16 -10.61 6.63
C GLY A 25 -11.36 -11.40 5.59
N LEU A 26 -11.58 -11.13 4.30
CA LEU A 26 -10.67 -11.58 3.25
C LEU A 26 -9.43 -10.67 3.25
N GLU A 27 -8.37 -11.05 3.97
CA GLU A 27 -7.04 -10.48 3.73
C GLU A 27 -6.51 -11.03 2.40
N VAL A 28 -6.44 -10.16 1.39
CA VAL A 28 -5.93 -10.49 0.05
C VAL A 28 -4.49 -11.08 0.10
N GLY A 29 -3.74 -10.86 1.18
CA GLY A 29 -2.39 -11.38 1.39
C GLY A 29 -2.29 -12.92 1.43
N ASP A 30 -3.32 -13.63 1.89
CA ASP A 30 -3.27 -15.09 2.03
C ASP A 30 -3.46 -15.85 0.70
N LEU A 31 -4.17 -15.26 -0.27
CA LEU A 31 -4.35 -15.88 -1.59
C LEU A 31 -3.04 -15.94 -2.40
N PHE A 32 -2.14 -14.99 -2.18
CA PHE A 32 -0.81 -14.98 -2.81
C PHE A 32 0.21 -15.87 -2.07
N SER A 33 -0.20 -16.52 -0.97
CA SER A 33 0.67 -17.29 -0.07
C SER A 33 0.73 -18.79 -0.37
N GLN A 34 -0.01 -19.29 -1.38
CA GLN A 34 0.00 -20.70 -1.83
C GLN A 34 1.33 -21.15 -2.49
N GLY A 35 2.46 -20.58 -2.07
CA GLY A 35 3.81 -20.94 -2.51
C GLY A 35 4.96 -20.33 -1.70
N LYS A 36 4.75 -19.79 -0.49
CA LYS A 36 5.83 -19.15 0.29
C LYS A 36 6.28 -19.96 1.52
N PRO A 37 7.59 -20.16 1.75
CA PRO A 37 8.13 -20.75 2.99
C PRO A 37 7.87 -19.81 4.19
N PRO A 38 8.10 -20.26 5.44
CA PRO A 38 7.65 -19.56 6.64
C PRO A 38 8.27 -18.17 6.78
N ALA A 39 7.55 -17.29 7.49
CA ALA A 39 7.87 -15.91 7.86
C ALA A 39 9.35 -15.52 7.72
N GLY A 40 9.67 -14.63 6.76
CA GLY A 40 11.04 -14.09 6.68
C GLY A 40 11.45 -13.25 5.47
N LYS A 41 10.67 -13.17 4.37
CA LYS A 41 11.01 -12.26 3.25
C LYS A 41 9.75 -11.71 2.58
N GLN A 42 9.32 -10.51 2.96
CA GLN A 42 8.58 -9.65 2.03
C GLN A 42 9.45 -9.49 0.77
N ASP A 43 8.85 -9.52 -0.42
CA ASP A 43 9.61 -9.28 -1.65
C ASP A 43 9.99 -7.79 -1.69
N CYS A 44 11.24 -7.49 -1.34
CA CYS A 44 11.79 -6.14 -1.27
C CYS A 44 12.62 -5.81 -2.52
N SER A 45 12.72 -4.52 -2.86
CA SER A 45 13.44 -4.06 -4.04
C SER A 45 14.93 -3.87 -3.79
N ARG A 46 15.74 -4.20 -4.80
CA ARG A 46 17.17 -3.83 -4.89
C ARG A 46 17.47 -3.01 -6.15
N THR A 47 16.44 -2.69 -6.93
CA THR A 47 16.54 -2.07 -8.25
C THR A 47 15.84 -0.72 -8.25
N CYS A 48 16.44 0.26 -8.92
CA CYS A 48 15.82 1.56 -9.12
C CYS A 48 14.78 1.44 -10.24
N GLU A 49 13.51 1.33 -9.87
CA GLU A 49 12.39 1.22 -10.81
C GLU A 49 11.92 2.61 -11.26
N SER A 50 11.32 2.68 -12.44
CA SER A 50 10.66 3.89 -12.95
C SER A 50 9.47 3.48 -13.81
N LYS A 51 8.46 2.88 -13.16
CA LYS A 51 7.29 2.25 -13.78
C LYS A 51 6.01 2.92 -13.31
N PHE A 52 5.06 3.08 -14.23
CA PHE A 52 3.74 3.64 -13.95
C PHE A 52 3.78 5.00 -13.22
N CYS A 53 4.66 5.90 -13.70
CA CYS A 53 5.05 7.15 -13.05
C CYS A 53 3.87 8.06 -12.62
N THR A 54 2.71 7.92 -13.25
CA THR A 54 1.52 8.75 -13.02
C THR A 54 0.30 7.95 -12.55
N VAL A 55 0.47 6.66 -12.22
CA VAL A 55 -0.63 5.78 -11.82
C VAL A 55 -0.42 5.33 -10.38
N PRO A 56 -0.84 6.12 -9.37
CA PRO A 56 -0.47 5.90 -7.97
C PRO A 56 -0.70 4.47 -7.43
N PRO A 57 -1.79 3.74 -7.75
CA PRO A 57 -1.99 2.37 -7.27
C PRO A 57 -0.88 1.38 -7.63
N VAL A 58 -0.16 1.60 -8.73
CA VAL A 58 0.86 0.68 -9.26
C VAL A 58 2.20 1.37 -9.53
N LEU A 59 2.34 2.63 -9.13
CA LEU A 59 3.56 3.42 -9.26
C LEU A 59 4.71 2.74 -8.52
N ARG A 60 5.84 2.58 -9.22
CA ARG A 60 7.12 2.14 -8.61
C ARG A 60 8.24 3.05 -9.09
N TYR A 61 8.75 3.84 -8.16
CA TYR A 61 9.84 4.77 -8.39
C TYR A 61 10.98 4.50 -7.40
N GLY A 62 12.21 4.43 -7.91
CA GLY A 62 13.36 4.05 -7.11
C GLY A 62 13.17 2.68 -6.46
N LYS A 63 13.60 2.53 -5.22
CA LYS A 63 13.44 1.30 -4.43
C LYS A 63 12.30 1.38 -3.41
N TYR A 64 11.84 2.58 -3.07
CA TYR A 64 10.98 2.83 -1.91
C TYR A 64 9.67 3.55 -2.26
N CYS A 65 9.58 4.27 -3.37
CA CYS A 65 8.33 4.98 -3.69
C CYS A 65 7.33 4.06 -4.38
N GLY A 66 6.33 3.57 -3.63
CA GLY A 66 5.17 2.86 -4.16
C GLY A 66 4.31 2.24 -3.06
N ILE A 67 3.05 1.95 -3.37
CA ILE A 67 2.16 1.27 -2.41
C ILE A 67 2.57 -0.20 -2.29
N LEU A 68 2.76 -0.67 -1.06
CA LEU A 68 3.22 -2.05 -0.75
C LEU A 68 4.51 -2.42 -1.51
N TYR A 69 5.38 -1.44 -1.72
CA TYR A 69 6.65 -1.58 -2.43
C TYR A 69 7.72 -0.85 -1.63
N SER A 70 8.78 -1.56 -1.23
CA SER A 70 9.86 -0.98 -0.43
C SER A 70 11.20 -1.66 -0.72
N GLY A 71 12.30 -0.99 -0.36
CA GLY A 71 13.65 -1.47 -0.58
C GLY A 71 14.09 -2.50 0.47
N CYS A 72 15.05 -3.34 0.10
CA CYS A 72 15.60 -4.32 1.03
C CYS A 72 16.44 -3.67 2.14
N PRO A 73 16.58 -4.32 3.31
CA PRO A 73 17.48 -3.85 4.36
C PRO A 73 18.89 -3.58 3.84
N GLY A 74 19.40 -2.38 4.13
CA GLY A 74 20.75 -1.93 3.73
C GLY A 74 20.85 -1.35 2.31
N GLU A 75 19.79 -1.38 1.52
CA GLU A 75 19.78 -0.70 0.22
C GLU A 75 19.79 0.82 0.42
N LYS A 76 20.55 1.52 -0.41
CA LYS A 76 20.52 2.99 -0.46
C LYS A 76 19.41 3.44 -1.42
N PRO A 77 18.75 4.59 -1.14
CA PRO A 77 17.79 5.18 -2.05
C PRO A 77 18.47 5.62 -3.34
N CYS A 78 17.71 5.62 -4.43
CA CYS A 78 18.19 5.92 -5.78
C CYS A 78 18.41 7.43 -6.01
N ASP A 79 17.63 8.28 -5.35
CA ASP A 79 17.77 9.74 -5.35
C ASP A 79 17.07 10.38 -4.13
N ALA A 80 16.90 11.71 -4.14
CA ALA A 80 16.28 12.45 -3.05
C ALA A 80 14.80 12.13 -2.84
N LEU A 81 14.03 11.92 -3.92
CA LEU A 81 12.61 11.55 -3.80
C LEU A 81 12.48 10.15 -3.20
N ASP A 82 13.29 9.21 -3.69
CA ASP A 82 13.34 7.85 -3.17
C ASP A 82 13.79 7.81 -1.70
N ALA A 83 14.67 8.73 -1.29
CA ALA A 83 15.07 8.87 0.11
C ALA A 83 13.92 9.34 1.01
N CYS A 84 13.04 10.23 0.53
CA CYS A 84 11.83 10.60 1.26
C CYS A 84 10.91 9.39 1.49
N CYS A 85 10.70 8.58 0.45
CA CYS A 85 9.90 7.36 0.55
C CYS A 85 10.52 6.32 1.49
N MET A 86 11.85 6.13 1.46
CA MET A 86 12.53 5.24 2.41
C MET A 86 12.26 5.62 3.87
N VAL A 87 12.34 6.92 4.19
CA VAL A 87 12.06 7.41 5.55
C VAL A 87 10.59 7.17 5.92
N HIS A 88 9.67 7.40 4.99
CA HIS A 88 8.24 7.15 5.19
C HIS A 88 7.93 5.68 5.45
N ASP A 89 8.45 4.77 4.62
CA ASP A 89 8.26 3.32 4.77
C ASP A 89 8.74 2.83 6.14
N HIS A 90 9.94 3.27 6.54
CA HIS A 90 10.48 2.93 7.86
C HIS A 90 9.64 3.53 9.00
N CYS A 91 9.12 4.75 8.83
CA CYS A 91 8.22 5.36 9.80
C CYS A 91 6.94 4.55 9.95
N VAL A 92 6.29 4.17 8.84
CA VAL A 92 5.07 3.35 8.86
C VAL A 92 5.33 2.00 9.52
N ALA A 93 6.42 1.31 9.15
CA ALA A 93 6.82 0.05 9.76
C ALA A 93 7.04 0.16 11.28
N ALA A 94 7.63 1.26 11.74
CA ALA A 94 7.84 1.52 13.17
C ALA A 94 6.57 1.91 13.93
N ASN A 95 5.50 2.31 13.22
CA ASN A 95 4.21 2.68 13.78
C ASN A 95 3.14 1.63 13.46
N ASN A 96 3.44 0.35 13.73
CA ASN A 96 2.50 -0.77 13.57
C ASN A 96 1.94 -0.96 12.15
N ASN A 97 2.69 -0.57 11.11
CA ASN A 97 2.23 -0.56 9.72
C ASN A 97 1.02 0.36 9.48
N ASP A 98 0.83 1.39 10.31
CA ASP A 98 -0.22 2.39 10.13
C ASP A 98 0.14 3.36 9.00
N TYR A 99 -0.35 3.07 7.79
CA TYR A 99 -0.20 3.95 6.64
C TYR A 99 -0.94 5.28 6.77
N LEU A 100 -1.88 5.42 7.73
CA LEU A 100 -2.59 6.66 8.02
C LEU A 100 -1.97 7.46 9.18
N ASN A 101 -0.81 7.01 9.69
CA ASN A 101 -0.07 7.72 10.71
C ASN A 101 0.25 9.14 10.24
N THR A 102 -0.39 10.14 10.86
CA THR A 102 -0.34 11.52 10.36
C THR A 102 1.06 12.09 10.44
N ARG A 103 1.86 11.70 11.44
CA ARG A 103 3.26 12.14 11.58
C ARG A 103 4.12 11.60 10.43
N CYS A 104 4.00 10.33 10.08
CA CYS A 104 4.76 9.77 8.95
C CYS A 104 4.39 10.47 7.64
N ASN A 105 3.10 10.66 7.40
CA ASN A 105 2.59 11.29 6.17
C ASN A 105 2.95 12.78 6.08
N GLU A 106 2.82 13.56 7.15
CA GLU A 106 3.19 14.98 7.18
C GLU A 106 4.70 15.18 7.01
N ASN A 107 5.53 14.32 7.60
CA ASN A 107 6.98 14.33 7.37
C ASN A 107 7.33 14.04 5.91
N LEU A 108 6.62 13.11 5.27
CA LEU A 108 6.81 12.81 3.84
C LEU A 108 6.46 14.03 2.98
N LEU A 109 5.35 14.72 3.26
CA LEU A 109 4.99 15.96 2.55
C LEU A 109 6.09 17.01 2.67
N GLY A 110 6.59 17.27 3.89
CA GLY A 110 7.68 18.22 4.11
C GLY A 110 8.98 17.82 3.41
N CYS A 111 9.29 16.52 3.34
CA CYS A 111 10.44 16.02 2.60
C CYS A 111 10.30 16.25 1.09
N ILE A 112 9.14 15.93 0.52
CA ILE A 112 8.85 16.10 -0.91
C ILE A 112 8.95 17.58 -1.31
N ASP A 113 8.48 18.52 -0.47
CA ASP A 113 8.58 19.95 -0.73
C ASP A 113 10.04 20.45 -0.82
N GLY A 114 10.99 19.72 -0.22
CA GLY A 114 12.43 19.99 -0.32
C GLY A 114 13.13 19.34 -1.52
N VAL A 115 12.46 18.48 -2.29
CA VAL A 115 13.04 17.81 -3.46
C VAL A 115 13.14 18.80 -4.61
N ASN A 116 14.34 18.98 -5.18
CA ASN A 116 14.51 19.75 -6.42
C ASN A 116 13.92 18.97 -7.61
N PRO A 117 12.84 19.46 -8.27
CA PRO A 117 12.20 18.75 -9.38
C PRO A 117 13.08 18.57 -10.62
N ALA A 118 14.09 19.43 -10.78
CA ALA A 118 15.09 19.40 -11.85
C ALA A 118 16.47 18.90 -11.36
N GLY A 119 16.52 18.34 -10.14
CA GLY A 119 17.74 17.81 -9.56
C GLY A 119 18.22 16.53 -10.25
N PRO A 120 19.46 16.10 -9.95
CA PRO A 120 19.97 14.84 -10.46
C PRO A 120 19.13 13.66 -9.94
N THR A 121 18.95 12.66 -10.79
CA THR A 121 18.27 11.38 -10.48
C THR A 121 19.11 10.20 -10.97
N PHE A 122 18.67 8.98 -10.71
CA PHE A 122 19.39 7.77 -11.06
C PHE A 122 19.43 7.51 -12.58
N PRO A 123 20.51 6.87 -13.11
CA PRO A 123 20.62 6.57 -14.53
C PRO A 123 19.48 5.68 -15.04
N GLY A 124 18.93 6.03 -16.21
CA GLY A 124 17.86 5.26 -16.85
C GLY A 124 16.46 5.51 -16.29
N ASN A 125 16.29 6.48 -15.39
CA ASN A 125 14.97 6.91 -14.92
C ASN A 125 14.10 7.36 -16.09
N LYS A 126 12.91 6.75 -16.21
CA LYS A 126 11.90 7.06 -17.25
C LYS A 126 10.79 7.99 -16.76
N CYS A 127 10.78 8.33 -15.48
CA CYS A 127 9.78 9.20 -14.86
C CYS A 127 10.33 10.62 -14.68
N GLY A 128 9.46 11.62 -14.79
CA GLY A 128 9.78 12.98 -14.34
C GLY A 128 9.76 13.05 -12.81
N VAL A 129 10.85 13.50 -12.17
CA VAL A 129 10.95 13.59 -10.70
C VAL A 129 9.83 14.46 -10.13
N GLY A 130 9.65 15.67 -10.66
CA GLY A 130 8.60 16.60 -10.22
C GLY A 130 7.19 16.08 -10.42
N GLU A 131 6.92 15.42 -11.55
CA GLU A 131 5.61 14.84 -11.85
C GLU A 131 5.30 13.68 -10.89
N THR A 132 6.27 12.78 -10.68
CA THR A 132 6.14 11.65 -9.75
C THR A 132 5.94 12.14 -8.32
N ALA A 133 6.73 13.14 -7.89
CA ALA A 133 6.60 13.77 -6.58
C ALA A 133 5.21 14.39 -6.37
N PHE A 134 4.66 15.07 -7.39
CA PHE A 134 3.32 15.64 -7.35
C PHE A 134 2.23 14.57 -7.18
N VAL A 135 2.33 13.46 -7.92
CA VAL A 135 1.40 12.33 -7.81
C VAL A 135 1.44 11.72 -6.41
N ILE A 136 2.64 11.47 -5.87
CA ILE A 136 2.82 10.95 -4.51
C ILE A 136 2.22 11.94 -3.50
N LYS A 137 2.52 13.23 -3.63
CA LYS A 137 2.03 14.28 -2.73
C LYS A 137 0.49 14.26 -2.62
N GLY A 138 -0.23 14.17 -3.73
CA GLY A 138 -1.70 14.13 -3.73
C GLY A 138 -2.29 12.93 -2.97
N VAL A 139 -1.65 11.76 -3.07
CA VAL A 139 -2.06 10.57 -2.29
C VAL A 139 -1.81 10.79 -0.80
N ILE A 140 -0.64 11.33 -0.44
CA ILE A 140 -0.26 11.54 0.96
C ILE A 140 -1.09 12.64 1.63
N GLU A 141 -1.44 13.72 0.93
CA GLU A 141 -2.38 14.75 1.43
C GLU A 141 -3.74 14.12 1.80
N THR A 142 -4.22 13.21 0.95
CA THR A 142 -5.46 12.46 1.21
C THR A 142 -5.32 11.55 2.43
N ALA A 143 -4.17 10.85 2.58
CA ALA A 143 -3.89 10.01 3.73
C ALA A 143 -3.81 10.80 5.05
N VAL A 144 -3.19 12.00 5.04
CA VAL A 144 -3.19 12.90 6.21
C VAL A 144 -4.62 13.29 6.60
N LEU A 145 -5.46 13.67 5.63
CA LEU A 145 -6.86 14.02 5.89
C LEU A 145 -7.62 12.83 6.51
N ALA A 146 -7.48 11.64 5.92
CA ALA A 146 -8.11 10.43 6.42
C ALA A 146 -7.66 10.08 7.85
N GLY A 147 -6.35 10.09 8.12
CA GLY A 147 -5.80 9.85 9.45
C GLY A 147 -6.32 10.84 10.50
N LYS A 148 -6.40 12.13 10.17
CA LYS A 148 -6.98 13.16 11.05
C LYS A 148 -8.46 12.92 11.36
N ILE A 149 -9.23 12.40 10.40
CA ILE A 149 -10.65 12.10 10.60
C ILE A 149 -10.83 10.86 11.48
N LEU A 150 -10.10 9.77 11.18
CA LEU A 150 -10.26 8.51 11.88
C LEU A 150 -9.74 8.59 13.33
N HIS A 151 -8.53 9.13 13.55
CA HIS A 151 -7.98 9.27 14.90
C HIS A 151 -8.78 10.24 15.80
N LYS A 152 -9.47 11.23 15.22
CA LYS A 152 -10.38 12.09 15.99
C LYS A 152 -11.63 11.36 16.47
N ARG A 153 -12.14 10.40 15.68
CA ARG A 153 -13.33 9.62 16.04
C ARG A 153 -13.04 8.66 17.19
N ASP A 154 -11.82 8.14 17.28
CA ASP A 154 -11.40 7.22 18.34
C ASP A 154 -11.22 7.92 19.71
N ILE A 155 -10.93 9.22 19.73
CA ILE A 155 -10.83 10.03 20.98
C ILE A 155 -12.20 10.49 21.50
N GLY A 156 -13.22 10.46 20.63
CA GLY A 156 -14.59 10.91 20.93
C GLY A 156 -15.57 9.81 21.34
N GLN A 157 -15.10 8.57 21.51
CA GLN A 157 -15.83 7.42 22.08
C GLN A 157 -15.32 7.11 23.49
#